data_AF-A0A8J7YR93-F1
#
_entry.id   AF-A0A8J7YR93-F1
#
_cell.length_a   1.000
_cell.length_b   1.000
_cell.length_c   1.000
_cell.angle_alpha   90.00
_cell.angle_beta   90.00
_cell.angle_gamma   90.00
#
_symmetry.space_group_name_H-M   'P 1'
#
loop_
_entity.id
_entity.type
_entity.pdbx_description
1 polymer ?
#
loop_
_entity_poly.entity_id
_entity_poly.type
_entity_poly.pdbx_seq_one_letter_code
_entity_poly.pdbx_strand_id
1 'polypeptide(L)'
;GDRATVVLPDSCKLDARWMNAKLRFVAEAYETAGMSEVNFIEKYVRTRPAPAAEKESETVGKDSVSQKSGQESSAGEAAEGKKEGA
;
A
#
# COMPACT_ATOMS: atom_id res chain seq x y z
N GLY A 1 0.28 12.87 -32.85
CA GLY A 1 -0.85 12.32 -32.08
C GLY A 1 -1.03 13.21 -30.88
N ASP A 2 -2.27 13.49 -30.51
CA ASP A 2 -2.63 14.37 -29.39
C ASP A 2 -2.54 13.66 -28.03
N ARG A 3 -2.51 12.32 -28.03
CA ARG A 3 -2.48 11.50 -26.81
C ARG A 3 -1.23 10.63 -26.72
N ALA A 4 -0.70 10.47 -25.52
CA ALA A 4 0.33 9.48 -25.18
C ALA A 4 -0.15 8.46 -24.16
N THR A 5 0.36 7.22 -24.28
CA THR A 5 0.18 6.16 -23.29
C THR A 5 1.54 5.58 -22.92
N VAL A 6 1.84 5.57 -21.63
CA VAL A 6 3.11 5.09 -21.06
C VAL A 6 2.81 3.92 -20.13
N VAL A 7 3.35 2.74 -20.46
CA VAL A 7 3.29 1.58 -19.58
C VAL A 7 4.46 1.63 -18.61
N LEU A 8 4.15 1.59 -17.32
CA LEU A 8 5.15 1.74 -16.27
C LEU A 8 5.77 0.40 -15.87
N PRO A 9 7.10 0.36 -15.68
CA PRO A 9 7.77 -0.80 -15.10
C PRO A 9 7.44 -0.93 -13.60
N ASP A 10 7.61 -2.14 -13.08
CA ASP A 10 7.32 -2.47 -11.68
C ASP A 10 8.14 -1.65 -10.67
N SER A 11 9.34 -1.19 -11.05
CA SER A 11 10.17 -0.32 -10.22
C SER A 11 9.50 1.00 -9.86
N CYS A 12 8.59 1.50 -10.72
CA CYS A 12 7.86 2.75 -10.48
C CYS A 12 6.84 2.63 -9.34
N LYS A 13 6.40 1.42 -8.98
CA LYS A 13 5.38 1.20 -7.93
C LYS A 13 5.85 1.60 -6.54
N LEU A 14 7.15 1.45 -6.27
CA LEU A 14 7.75 1.64 -4.94
C LEU A 14 8.73 2.82 -4.88
N ASP A 15 9.10 3.44 -6.01
CA ASP A 15 9.98 4.61 -5.99
C ASP A 15 9.18 5.85 -5.59
N ALA A 16 9.44 6.38 -4.38
CA ALA A 16 8.80 7.59 -3.88
C ALA A 16 9.04 8.83 -4.77
N ARG A 17 10.13 8.86 -5.54
CA ARG A 17 10.45 9.96 -6.45
C ARG A 17 9.65 9.89 -7.75
N TRP A 18 9.06 8.73 -8.05
CA TRP A 18 8.29 8.51 -9.28
C TRP A 18 7.15 9.52 -9.42
N MET A 19 6.47 9.87 -8.32
CA MET A 19 5.37 10.84 -8.34
C MET A 19 5.80 12.19 -8.93
N ASN A 20 6.98 12.69 -8.54
CA ASN A 20 7.52 13.95 -9.07
C ASN A 20 7.99 13.80 -10.52
N ALA A 21 8.60 12.67 -10.88
CA ALA A 21 9.01 12.39 -12.26
C ALA A 21 7.82 12.33 -13.22
N LYS A 22 6.69 11.76 -12.78
CA LYS A 22 5.44 11.69 -13.53
C LYS A 22 4.91 13.08 -13.89
N LEU A 23 4.93 14.01 -12.95
CA LEU A 23 4.48 15.39 -13.18
C LEU A 23 5.39 16.14 -14.15
N ARG A 24 6.71 15.95 -14.04
CA ARG A 24 7.68 16.54 -15.00
C ARG A 24 7.46 16.03 -16.41
N PHE A 25 7.24 14.72 -16.56
CA PHE A 25 6.91 14.14 -17.86
C PHE A 25 5.63 14.74 -18.45
N VAL A 26 4.57 14.92 -17.65
CA VAL A 26 3.32 15.53 -18.12
C VAL A 26 3.54 16.98 -18.57
N ALA A 27 4.29 17.76 -17.79
CA ALA A 27 4.62 19.14 -18.16
C ALA A 27 5.35 19.20 -19.50
N GLU A 28 6.39 18.37 -19.68
CA GLU A 28 7.13 18.29 -20.94
C GLU A 28 6.25 17.80 -22.10
N ALA A 29 5.37 16.82 -21.87
CA ALA A 29 4.45 16.31 -22.89
C ALA A 29 3.48 17.39 -23.37
N TYR A 30 2.99 18.26 -22.48
CA TYR A 30 2.09 19.34 -22.83
C TYR A 30 2.82 20.52 -23.46
N GLU A 31 3.92 20.97 -22.85
CA GLU A 31 4.63 22.17 -23.26
C GLU A 31 5.49 21.96 -24.50
N THR A 32 6.18 20.82 -24.59
CA THR A 32 7.15 20.55 -25.66
C THR A 32 6.55 19.73 -26.78
N ALA A 33 5.78 18.69 -26.44
CA ALA A 33 5.22 17.77 -27.44
C ALA A 33 3.79 18.17 -27.89
N GLY A 34 3.17 19.17 -27.25
CA GLY A 34 1.83 19.66 -27.61
C GLY A 34 0.73 18.59 -27.43
N MET A 35 0.94 17.64 -26.53
CA MET A 35 -0.06 16.61 -26.23
C MET A 35 -1.18 17.20 -25.38
N SER A 36 -2.40 16.72 -25.57
CA SER A 36 -3.57 17.10 -24.78
C SER A 36 -3.86 16.10 -23.66
N GLU A 37 -3.32 14.88 -23.76
CA GLU A 37 -3.60 13.82 -22.81
C GLU A 37 -2.41 12.87 -22.65
N VAL A 38 -2.12 12.49 -21.40
CA VAL A 38 -1.10 11.49 -21.07
C VAL A 38 -1.70 10.45 -20.11
N ASN A 39 -1.67 9.19 -20.54
CA ASN A 39 -2.12 8.04 -19.75
C ASN A 39 -0.93 7.23 -19.23
N PHE A 40 -0.90 6.96 -17.93
CA PHE A 40 0.10 6.08 -17.32
C PHE A 40 -0.55 4.78 -16.86
N ILE A 41 -0.04 3.64 -17.33
CA ILE A 41 -0.57 2.32 -17.01
C ILE A 41 0.38 1.59 -16.08
N GLU A 42 -0.05 1.37 -14.85
CA GLU A 42 0.68 0.58 -13.85
C GLU A 42 -0.04 -0.76 -13.64
N LYS A 43 0.66 -1.88 -13.83
CA LYS A 43 0.06 -3.22 -13.81
C LYS A 43 0.40 -3.96 -12.53
N TYR A 44 -0.58 -4.34 -11.73
CA TYR A 44 -0.39 -5.21 -10.58
C TYR A 44 -0.79 -6.65 -10.92
N VAL A 45 0.19 -7.54 -11.01
CA VAL A 45 -0.03 -8.95 -11.31
C VAL A 45 0.02 -9.75 -10.02
N ARG A 46 -1.10 -10.34 -9.63
CA ARG A 46 -1.14 -11.32 -8.54
C ARG A 46 -0.78 -12.69 -9.11
N THR A 47 0.44 -13.15 -8.86
CA THR A 47 0.77 -14.56 -9.12
C THR A 47 0.05 -15.39 -8.06
N ARG A 48 -0.95 -16.16 -8.49
CA ARG A 48 -1.50 -17.23 -7.64
C ARG A 48 -0.36 -18.23 -7.45
N PRO A 49 0.04 -18.60 -6.22
CA PRO A 49 0.99 -19.69 -6.06
C PRO A 49 0.42 -20.91 -6.77
N ALA A 50 1.24 -21.56 -7.60
CA ALA A 50 0.89 -22.85 -8.17
C ALA A 50 0.52 -23.80 -7.01
N PRO A 51 -0.47 -24.68 -7.17
CA PRO A 51 -0.78 -25.68 -6.16
C PRO A 51 0.52 -26.41 -5.82
N ALA A 52 0.85 -26.43 -4.53
CA ALA A 52 2.09 -26.99 -4.02
C ALA A 52 2.23 -28.43 -4.53
N ALA A 53 3.26 -28.69 -5.34
CA ALA A 53 3.76 -30.04 -5.47
C ALA A 53 4.20 -30.47 -4.07
N GLU A 54 3.58 -31.53 -3.55
CA GLU A 54 3.90 -32.16 -2.28
C GLU A 54 5.42 -32.38 -2.22
N LYS A 55 6.08 -31.69 -1.30
CA LYS A 55 7.38 -32.12 -0.79
C LYS A 55 7.17 -32.53 0.65
N GLU A 56 7.46 -33.80 0.88
CA GLU A 56 7.42 -34.50 2.15
C GLU A 56 8.12 -33.71 3.28
N SER A 57 7.52 -33.89 4.44
CA SER A 57 7.93 -33.58 5.81
C SER A 57 9.44 -33.60 6.10
N GLU A 58 9.93 -32.54 6.79
CA GLU A 58 10.70 -32.74 8.02
C GLU A 58 10.17 -31.83 9.14
N THR A 59 9.71 -32.48 10.20
CA THR A 59 9.23 -31.91 11.46
C THR A 59 10.35 -31.76 12.47
N VAL A 60 10.55 -30.56 13.03
CA VAL A 60 10.97 -30.29 14.43
C VAL A 60 10.42 -28.89 14.73
N GLY A 61 9.35 -28.67 15.51
CA GLY A 61 9.15 -28.94 16.94
C GLY A 61 8.71 -27.58 17.55
N LYS A 62 7.41 -27.38 17.83
CA LYS A 62 6.79 -27.35 19.18
C LYS A 62 7.46 -26.28 20.08
N ASP A 63 6.78 -25.21 20.50
CA ASP A 63 5.63 -25.22 21.42
C ASP A 63 4.71 -24.00 21.18
N SER A 64 3.40 -24.20 20.95
CA SER A 64 2.32 -24.34 21.97
C SER A 64 1.88 -22.98 22.53
N VAL A 65 0.75 -22.44 22.03
CA VAL A 65 -0.56 -22.39 22.74
C VAL A 65 -0.55 -21.30 23.83
N SER A 66 -1.45 -20.31 23.84
CA SER A 66 -2.83 -20.56 24.22
C SER A 66 -3.73 -19.33 24.01
N GLN A 67 -5.01 -19.63 24.06
CA GLN A 67 -6.18 -18.93 23.57
C GLN A 67 -6.68 -17.79 24.48
N LYS A 68 -7.34 -16.82 23.83
CA LYS A 68 -8.70 -16.30 24.12
C LYS A 68 -9.25 -16.43 25.55
N SER A 69 -9.57 -15.29 26.17
CA SER A 69 -10.77 -14.98 27.00
C SER A 69 -10.48 -13.63 27.69
N GLY A 70 -11.38 -12.66 27.87
CA GLY A 70 -12.82 -12.69 27.83
C GLY A 70 -13.41 -11.29 27.86
N GLN A 71 -14.73 -11.27 27.79
CA GLN A 71 -15.66 -10.17 27.68
C GLN A 71 -16.01 -9.59 29.06
N GLU A 72 -16.39 -8.31 29.05
CA GLU A 72 -17.43 -7.68 29.87
C GLU A 72 -17.08 -6.84 31.11
N SER A 73 -17.33 -5.53 30.94
CA SER A 73 -18.05 -4.56 31.78
C SER A 73 -17.71 -4.33 33.25
N SER A 74 -17.54 -3.04 33.58
CA SER A 74 -18.18 -2.29 34.68
C SER A 74 -17.39 -0.98 34.86
N ALA A 75 -17.92 0.17 34.40
CA ALA A 75 -18.74 1.13 35.17
C ALA A 75 -17.95 2.00 36.17
N GLY A 76 -18.26 3.30 36.16
CA GLY A 76 -17.91 4.30 37.20
C GLY A 76 -16.79 5.25 36.77
N GLU A 77 -17.04 6.47 36.27
CA GLU A 77 -17.68 7.66 36.89
C GLU A 77 -16.66 8.67 37.47
N ALA A 78 -16.69 9.87 36.88
CA ALA A 78 -16.48 11.21 37.44
C ALA A 78 -15.10 11.83 37.77
N ALA A 79 -15.15 13.17 37.67
CA ALA A 79 -14.29 14.24 38.16
C ALA A 79 -13.10 14.64 37.27
N GLU A 80 -13.25 15.64 36.40
CA GLU A 80 -13.24 17.10 36.68
C GLU A 80 -11.82 17.65 36.86
N GLY A 81 -11.30 18.27 35.78
CA GLY A 81 -10.10 19.09 35.81
C GLY A 81 -10.43 20.48 35.28
N LYS A 82 -10.78 21.41 36.20
CA LYS A 82 -10.97 22.83 35.90
C LYS A 82 -9.87 23.65 36.58
N LYS A 83 -9.47 24.72 35.88
CA LYS A 83 -8.65 25.89 36.26
C LYS A 83 -7.15 25.76 35.98
N GLU A 84 -6.55 26.51 35.04
CA GLU A 84 -6.42 27.99 34.93
C GLU A 84 -5.97 28.68 36.23
N GLY A 85 -4.68 29.05 36.25
CA GLY A 85 -4.11 30.16 37.03
C GLY A 85 -2.92 30.66 36.21
N ALA A 86 -3.01 31.83 35.58
CA ALA A 86 -2.82 33.17 36.16
C ALA A 86 -1.34 33.45 36.41
#